data_AF-A0A507EYQ2-F1
#
_entry.id   AF-A0A507EYQ2-F1
#
_cell.length_a   1.000
_cell.length_b   1.000
_cell.length_c   1.000
_cell.angle_alpha   90.00
_cell.angle_beta   90.00
_cell.angle_gamma   90.00
#
_symmetry.space_group_name_H-M   'P 1'
#
loop_
_entity.id
_entity.type
_entity.pdbx_description
1 polymer ?
#
loop_
_entity_poly.entity_id
_entity_poly.type
_entity_poly.pdbx_seq_one_letter_code
_entity_poly.pdbx_strand_id
1 'polypeptide(L)'
;MTCSILVVGTFFSYPALLSDMQGLHVDANAMEVARGVLAFSSGYFIGDCLDMAINRVYAGNFGVWAHHIVTIFCYTSALHNCLLYPYLIFTLLVELNSIFIHQRKLLLLYFVSVPQMPSFYRTIYKHATTLLLLSFPPTRIVANFYLTYRLFADRGTWVAPAWTWWIATCGMILVDYYNMVLWGQVKKSVTRDNSVKTEERDNKKVKKDKGDWKGQQGSEFLD
;
A
#
# COMPACT_ATOMS: atom_id res chain seq x y z
N MET A 1 1.71 5.23 -8.30
CA MET A 1 1.42 3.83 -8.76
C MET A 1 2.47 3.28 -9.72
N THR A 2 2.96 4.07 -10.68
CA THR A 2 3.98 3.66 -11.66
C THR A 2 5.35 3.34 -11.04
N CYS A 3 5.73 4.08 -10.01
CA CYS A 3 7.04 3.96 -9.35
C CYS A 3 7.26 2.56 -8.75
N SER A 4 6.26 2.01 -8.07
CA SER A 4 6.38 0.71 -7.41
C SER A 4 6.48 -0.46 -8.40
N ILE A 5 5.89 -0.34 -9.60
CA ILE A 5 6.04 -1.36 -10.66
C ILE A 5 7.48 -1.34 -11.20
N LEU A 6 8.05 -0.15 -11.40
CA LEU A 6 9.45 0.00 -11.83
C LEU A 6 10.41 -0.61 -10.80
N VAL A 7 10.17 -0.35 -9.51
CA VAL A 7 10.96 -0.93 -8.40
C VAL A 7 10.96 -2.45 -8.44
N VAL A 8 9.79 -3.07 -8.60
CA VAL A 8 9.69 -4.53 -8.72
C VAL A 8 10.51 -5.02 -9.92
N GLY A 9 10.35 -4.38 -11.09
CA GLY A 9 11.14 -4.69 -12.27
C GLY A 9 12.65 -4.60 -12.04
N THR A 10 13.10 -3.55 -11.34
CA THR A 10 14.52 -3.37 -11.01
C THR A 10 15.07 -4.49 -10.13
N PHE A 11 14.33 -4.93 -9.11
CA PHE A 11 14.78 -6.04 -8.26
C PHE A 11 14.75 -7.40 -8.98
N PHE A 12 13.83 -7.59 -9.93
CA PHE A 12 13.83 -8.79 -10.79
C PHE A 12 15.02 -8.80 -11.76
N SER A 13 15.38 -7.65 -12.34
CA SER A 13 16.53 -7.54 -13.24
C SER A 13 17.87 -7.59 -12.49
N TYR A 14 17.94 -7.02 -11.29
CA TYR A 14 19.15 -6.88 -10.50
C TYR A 14 18.92 -7.35 -9.06
N PRO A 15 18.86 -8.68 -8.81
CA PRO A 15 18.65 -9.22 -7.47
C PRO A 15 19.80 -8.89 -6.51
N ALA A 16 20.98 -8.54 -7.02
CA ALA A 16 22.12 -8.09 -6.22
C ALA A 16 21.81 -6.84 -5.36
N LEU A 17 20.89 -5.99 -5.82
CA LEU A 17 20.41 -4.83 -5.05
C LEU A 17 19.65 -5.23 -3.78
N LEU A 18 19.11 -6.45 -3.70
CA LEU A 18 18.48 -6.97 -2.48
C LEU A 18 19.52 -7.42 -1.46
N SER A 19 20.64 -7.98 -1.91
CA SER A 19 21.68 -8.52 -1.04
C SER A 19 22.60 -7.44 -0.48
N ASP A 20 22.84 -6.39 -1.26
CA ASP A 20 23.66 -5.24 -0.87
C ASP A 20 22.84 -3.96 -1.01
N MET A 21 22.30 -3.52 0.13
CA MET A 21 21.42 -2.36 0.20
C MET A 21 22.19 -1.03 0.22
N GLN A 22 23.49 -1.05 0.51
CA GLN A 22 24.35 0.14 0.46
C GLN A 22 24.85 0.41 -0.97
N GLY A 23 24.90 -0.62 -1.82
CA GLY A 23 25.37 -0.51 -3.20
C GLY A 23 26.90 -0.49 -3.32
N LEU A 24 27.61 -1.08 -2.35
CA LEU A 24 29.07 -1.09 -2.28
C LEU A 24 29.73 -2.09 -3.24
N HIS A 25 29.05 -3.20 -3.52
CA HIS A 25 29.52 -4.35 -4.29
C HIS A 25 28.59 -4.70 -5.46
N VAL A 26 27.75 -3.74 -5.87
CA VAL A 26 26.78 -3.91 -6.94
C VAL A 26 27.34 -3.33 -8.25
N ASP A 27 26.98 -3.94 -9.37
CA ASP A 27 27.35 -3.46 -10.71
C ASP A 27 26.93 -2.00 -10.95
N ALA A 28 27.77 -1.25 -11.65
CA ALA A 28 27.54 0.17 -11.92
C ALA A 28 26.22 0.41 -12.68
N ASN A 29 25.85 -0.46 -13.61
CA ASN A 29 24.60 -0.32 -14.37
C ASN A 29 23.38 -0.50 -13.47
N ALA A 30 23.44 -1.47 -12.55
CA ALA A 30 22.37 -1.68 -11.57
C ALA A 30 22.21 -0.48 -10.65
N MET A 31 23.32 0.17 -10.26
CA MET A 31 23.27 1.39 -9.47
C MET A 31 22.69 2.59 -10.23
N GLU A 32 23.05 2.76 -11.50
CA GLU A 32 22.47 3.79 -12.35
C GLU A 32 20.97 3.58 -12.58
N VAL A 33 20.52 2.33 -12.75
CA VAL A 33 19.08 2.00 -12.84
C VAL A 33 18.37 2.36 -11.54
N ALA A 34 18.91 1.97 -10.38
CA ALA A 34 18.35 2.29 -9.08
C ALA A 34 18.24 3.81 -8.85
N ARG A 35 19.29 4.56 -9.22
CA ARG A 35 19.31 6.03 -9.19
C ARG A 35 18.24 6.63 -10.10
N GLY A 36 18.10 6.11 -11.31
CA GLY A 36 17.08 6.54 -12.28
C GLY A 36 15.66 6.29 -11.77
N VAL A 37 15.40 5.14 -11.16
CA VAL A 37 14.10 4.82 -10.55
C VAL A 37 13.81 5.74 -9.37
N LEU A 38 14.80 6.03 -8.53
CA LEU A 38 14.64 6.97 -7.41
C LEU A 38 14.39 8.41 -7.90
N ALA A 39 15.07 8.84 -8.96
CA ALA A 39 14.87 10.15 -9.58
C ALA A 39 13.47 10.28 -10.19
N PHE A 40 13.03 9.28 -10.95
CA PHE A 40 11.67 9.22 -11.50
C PHE A 40 10.62 9.25 -10.38
N SER A 41 10.85 8.46 -9.33
CA SER A 41 9.95 8.42 -8.17
C SER A 41 9.91 9.76 -7.45
N SER A 42 11.05 10.44 -7.28
CA SER A 42 11.11 11.77 -6.67
C SER A 42 10.25 12.78 -7.44
N GLY A 43 10.37 12.83 -8.77
CA GLY A 43 9.55 13.71 -9.60
C GLY A 43 8.06 13.40 -9.48
N TYR A 44 7.70 12.12 -9.47
CA TYR A 44 6.31 11.70 -9.27
C TYR A 44 5.76 12.14 -7.91
N PHE A 45 6.51 11.94 -6.82
CA PHE A 45 6.09 12.33 -5.47
C PHE A 45 5.95 13.85 -5.32
N ILE A 46 6.82 14.63 -5.96
CA ILE A 46 6.69 16.09 -6.02
C ILE A 46 5.40 16.48 -6.76
N GLY A 47 5.13 15.85 -7.90
CA GLY A 47 3.89 16.05 -8.66
C GLY A 47 2.64 15.76 -7.82
N ASP A 48 2.57 14.60 -7.16
CA ASP A 48 1.48 14.23 -6.26
C ASP A 48 1.33 15.24 -5.10
N CYS A 49 2.44 15.75 -4.55
CA CYS A 49 2.40 16.74 -3.48
C CYS A 49 1.88 18.11 -3.96
N LEU A 50 2.24 18.54 -5.17
CA LEU A 50 1.74 19.77 -5.78
C LEU A 50 0.25 19.65 -6.13
N ASP A 51 -0.17 18.51 -6.67
CA ASP A 51 -1.58 18.24 -6.95
C ASP A 51 -2.41 18.29 -5.66
N MET A 52 -1.93 17.66 -4.59
CA MET A 52 -2.53 17.70 -3.27
C MET A 52 -2.64 19.13 -2.72
N ALA A 53 -1.64 19.99 -2.99
CA ALA A 53 -1.61 21.39 -2.58
C ALA A 53 -2.64 22.25 -3.32
N ILE A 54 -2.68 22.12 -4.66
CA ILE A 54 -3.53 22.94 -5.52
C ILE A 54 -4.99 22.54 -5.35
N ASN A 55 -5.28 21.24 -5.44
CA ASN A 55 -6.65 20.72 -5.40
C ASN A 55 -7.19 20.54 -3.97
N ARG A 56 -6.38 20.81 -2.94
CA ARG A 56 -6.72 20.65 -1.51
C ARG A 56 -7.27 19.26 -1.17
N VAL A 57 -6.98 18.27 -2.01
CA VAL A 57 -7.34 16.88 -1.76
C VAL A 57 -6.58 16.48 -0.50
N TYR A 58 -7.27 15.93 0.50
CA TYR A 58 -6.67 15.59 1.81
C TYR A 58 -6.22 16.74 2.71
N ALA A 59 -6.74 17.97 2.54
CA ALA A 59 -6.42 19.10 3.44
C ALA A 59 -6.64 18.81 4.95
N GLY A 60 -7.50 17.85 5.30
CA GLY A 60 -7.74 17.42 6.68
C GLY A 60 -6.87 16.25 7.18
N ASN A 61 -5.96 15.71 6.35
CA ASN A 61 -5.16 14.52 6.68
C ASN A 61 -3.68 14.84 6.75
N PHE A 62 -3.27 15.45 7.87
CA PHE A 62 -1.89 15.84 8.14
C PHE A 62 -0.88 14.70 8.00
N GLY A 63 -1.29 13.46 8.33
CA GLY A 63 -0.40 12.30 8.23
C GLY A 63 0.07 12.01 6.81
N VAL A 64 -0.81 12.18 5.82
CA VAL A 64 -0.45 12.00 4.40
C VAL A 64 0.51 13.11 3.97
N TRP A 65 0.20 14.35 4.31
CA TRP A 65 1.08 15.49 4.02
C TRP A 65 2.49 15.34 4.61
N ALA A 66 2.58 15.00 5.88
CA ALA A 66 3.85 14.80 6.56
C ALA A 66 4.67 13.67 5.90
N HIS A 67 4.03 12.55 5.54
CA HIS A 67 4.68 11.46 4.81
C HIS A 67 5.27 11.93 3.47
N HIS A 68 4.49 12.61 2.63
CA HIS A 68 4.96 13.08 1.33
C HIS A 68 6.13 14.07 1.44
N ILE A 69 6.09 14.99 2.41
CA ILE A 69 7.18 15.94 2.62
C ILE A 69 8.46 15.22 3.05
N VAL A 70 8.35 14.28 3.99
CA VAL A 70 9.51 13.51 4.49
C VAL A 70 10.09 12.62 3.41
N THR A 71 9.26 11.93 2.60
CA THR A 71 9.75 11.08 1.52
C THR A 71 10.42 11.89 0.41
N ILE A 72 9.86 13.03 0.01
CA ILE A 72 10.48 13.94 -0.97
C ILE A 72 11.84 14.42 -0.46
N PHE A 73 11.91 14.88 0.80
CA PHE A 73 13.17 15.31 1.40
C PHE A 73 14.21 14.18 1.44
N CYS A 74 13.79 12.98 1.81
CA CYS A 74 14.66 11.82 1.88
C CYS A 74 15.21 11.43 0.50
N TYR A 75 14.35 11.37 -0.52
CA TYR A 75 14.76 10.98 -1.88
C TYR A 75 15.66 12.03 -2.53
N THR A 76 15.30 13.31 -2.40
CA THR A 76 16.12 14.41 -2.94
C THR A 76 17.48 14.49 -2.24
N SER A 77 17.53 14.29 -0.91
CA SER A 77 18.79 14.21 -0.17
C SER A 77 19.66 13.05 -0.63
N ALA A 78 19.10 11.86 -0.85
CA ALA A 78 19.85 10.71 -1.32
C ALA A 78 20.37 10.88 -2.76
N LEU A 79 19.57 11.50 -3.65
CA LEU A 79 20.01 11.87 -4.99
C LEU A 79 21.12 12.92 -4.97
N HIS A 80 21.10 13.84 -4.02
CA HIS A 80 22.14 14.87 -3.88
C HIS A 80 23.45 14.30 -3.31
N ASN A 81 23.36 13.39 -2.33
CA ASN A 81 24.52 12.78 -1.69
C ASN A 81 25.05 11.55 -2.44
N CYS A 82 24.35 11.11 -3.47
CA CYS A 82 24.64 9.91 -4.27
C CYS A 82 24.78 8.60 -3.47
N LEU A 83 23.97 8.42 -2.42
CA LEU A 83 24.09 7.29 -1.49
C LEU A 83 22.73 6.65 -1.17
N LEU A 84 22.76 5.38 -0.76
CA LEU A 84 21.62 4.63 -0.20
C LEU A 84 20.40 4.48 -1.12
N TYR A 85 20.59 4.48 -2.44
CA TYR A 85 19.51 4.26 -3.40
C TYR A 85 18.76 2.93 -3.18
N PRO A 86 19.43 1.77 -2.96
CA PRO A 86 18.73 0.49 -2.83
C PRO A 86 17.80 0.46 -1.62
N TYR A 87 18.23 1.05 -0.50
CA TYR A 87 17.39 1.23 0.69
C TYR A 87 16.10 1.99 0.35
N LEU A 88 16.21 3.12 -0.33
CA LEU A 88 15.06 3.97 -0.63
C LEU A 88 14.14 3.36 -1.68
N ILE A 89 14.67 2.75 -2.74
CA ILE A 89 13.82 2.06 -3.70
C ILE A 89 13.14 0.84 -3.08
N PHE A 90 13.77 0.16 -2.10
CA PHE A 90 13.12 -0.93 -1.40
C PHE A 90 11.95 -0.42 -0.55
N THR A 91 12.08 0.73 0.10
CA THR A 91 10.95 1.34 0.82
C THR A 91 9.76 1.67 -0.11
N LEU A 92 9.99 1.98 -1.40
CA LEU A 92 8.92 2.20 -2.39
C LEU A 92 8.08 0.96 -2.71
N LEU A 93 8.51 -0.26 -2.33
CA LEU A 93 7.67 -1.47 -2.45
C LEU A 93 6.40 -1.37 -1.59
N VAL A 94 6.47 -0.62 -0.48
CA VAL A 94 5.35 -0.43 0.45
C VAL A 94 4.15 0.25 -0.22
N GLU A 95 4.43 1.06 -1.25
CA GLU A 95 3.46 1.78 -2.09
C GLU A 95 2.74 0.87 -3.10
N LEU A 96 3.14 -0.39 -3.29
CA LEU A 96 2.30 -1.34 -4.04
C LEU A 96 0.96 -1.57 -3.34
N ASN A 97 0.93 -1.51 -2.01
CA ASN A 97 -0.32 -1.73 -1.28
C ASN A 97 -1.28 -0.54 -1.41
N SER A 98 -0.75 0.67 -1.57
CA SER A 98 -1.59 1.86 -1.72
C SER A 98 -2.40 1.79 -3.03
N ILE A 99 -1.89 1.13 -4.07
CA ILE A 99 -2.63 0.82 -5.32
C ILE A 99 -3.96 0.12 -5.03
N PHE A 100 -3.92 -0.99 -4.29
CA PHE A 100 -5.13 -1.76 -4.00
C PHE A 100 -6.09 -1.02 -3.07
N ILE A 101 -5.56 -0.22 -2.13
CA ILE A 101 -6.36 0.61 -1.24
C ILE A 101 -7.07 1.71 -2.03
N HIS A 102 -6.37 2.43 -2.91
CA HIS A 102 -6.95 3.48 -3.73
C HIS A 102 -7.98 2.92 -4.69
N GLN A 103 -7.71 1.78 -5.33
CA GLN A 103 -8.69 1.11 -6.18
C GLN A 103 -9.98 0.79 -5.43
N ARG A 104 -9.88 0.26 -4.20
CA ARG A 104 -11.05 -0.02 -3.35
C ARG A 104 -11.81 1.25 -2.99
N LYS A 105 -11.09 2.32 -2.60
CA LYS A 105 -11.70 3.60 -2.22
C LYS A 105 -12.42 4.26 -3.41
N LEU A 106 -11.82 4.25 -4.60
CA LEU A 106 -12.45 4.79 -5.82
C LEU A 106 -13.73 4.05 -6.18
N LEU A 107 -13.72 2.71 -6.11
CA LEU A 107 -14.93 1.92 -6.35
C LEU A 107 -16.02 2.22 -5.33
N LEU A 108 -15.66 2.37 -4.05
CA LEU A 108 -16.61 2.73 -2.99
C LEU A 108 -17.15 4.16 -3.14
N LEU A 109 -16.32 5.11 -3.62
CA LEU A 109 -16.76 6.47 -3.90
C LEU A 109 -17.78 6.50 -5.04
N TYR A 110 -17.57 5.69 -6.08
CA TYR A 110 -18.45 5.67 -7.25
C TYR A 110 -19.78 4.95 -6.99
N PHE A 111 -19.76 3.82 -6.26
CA PHE A 111 -20.97 3.00 -6.06
C PHE A 111 -21.61 3.14 -4.69
N VAL A 112 -21.07 3.98 -3.80
CA VAL A 112 -21.50 4.23 -2.40
C VAL A 112 -21.39 3.01 -1.47
N SER A 113 -21.76 1.82 -1.95
CA SER A 113 -21.78 0.58 -1.19
C SER A 113 -21.53 -0.65 -2.08
N VAL A 114 -20.86 -1.66 -1.52
CA VAL A 114 -20.60 -2.95 -2.21
C VAL A 114 -21.87 -3.65 -2.73
N PRO A 115 -23.03 -3.60 -2.05
CA PRO A 115 -24.28 -4.21 -2.51
C PRO A 115 -24.86 -3.59 -3.78
N GLN A 116 -24.64 -2.30 -4.01
CA GLN A 116 -25.12 -1.57 -5.18
C GLN A 116 -24.19 -1.74 -6.40
N MET A 117 -23.00 -2.30 -6.21
CA MET A 117 -22.06 -2.57 -7.31
C MET A 117 -22.57 -3.66 -8.27
N PRO A 118 -22.53 -3.40 -9.59
CA PRO A 118 -22.71 -4.42 -10.61
C PRO A 118 -21.73 -5.59 -10.45
N SER A 119 -22.11 -6.77 -10.95
CA SER A 119 -21.37 -8.02 -10.77
C SER A 119 -19.90 -7.92 -11.19
N PHE A 120 -19.60 -7.22 -12.28
CA PHE A 120 -18.24 -7.00 -12.77
C PHE A 120 -17.36 -6.23 -11.77
N TYR A 121 -17.79 -5.04 -11.34
CA TYR A 121 -17.07 -4.20 -10.39
C TYR A 121 -16.94 -4.84 -9.00
N ARG A 122 -17.93 -5.63 -8.60
CA ARG A 122 -17.88 -6.42 -7.37
C ARG A 122 -16.77 -7.47 -7.40
N THR A 123 -16.57 -8.12 -8.55
CA THR A 123 -15.47 -9.09 -8.73
C THR A 123 -14.11 -8.39 -8.66
N ILE A 124 -13.95 -7.24 -9.32
CA ILE A 124 -12.74 -6.41 -9.21
C ILE A 124 -12.48 -5.99 -7.76
N TYR A 125 -13.50 -5.52 -7.04
CA TYR A 125 -13.40 -5.15 -5.63
C TYR A 125 -12.92 -6.32 -4.75
N LYS A 126 -13.47 -7.52 -4.98
CA LYS A 126 -13.06 -8.74 -4.27
C LYS A 126 -11.59 -9.09 -4.56
N HIS A 127 -11.20 -9.12 -5.83
CA HIS A 127 -9.80 -9.40 -6.19
C HIS A 127 -8.85 -8.38 -5.60
N ALA A 128 -9.15 -7.08 -5.70
CA ALA A 128 -8.34 -6.03 -5.08
C ALA A 128 -8.24 -6.20 -3.55
N THR A 129 -9.31 -6.63 -2.88
CA THR A 129 -9.31 -6.88 -1.43
C THR A 129 -8.47 -8.11 -1.07
N THR A 130 -8.61 -9.20 -1.82
CA THR A 130 -7.81 -10.42 -1.61
C THR A 130 -6.33 -10.17 -1.88
N LEU A 131 -6.01 -9.49 -2.99
CA LEU A 131 -4.64 -9.12 -3.35
C LEU A 131 -4.03 -8.19 -2.30
N LEU A 132 -4.78 -7.22 -1.78
CA LEU A 132 -4.33 -6.36 -0.68
C LEU A 132 -3.99 -7.19 0.57
N LEU A 133 -4.89 -8.09 1.00
CA LEU A 133 -4.65 -8.91 2.19
C LEU A 133 -3.45 -9.85 2.04
N LEU A 134 -3.27 -10.39 0.84
CA LEU A 134 -2.16 -11.30 0.53
C LEU A 134 -0.83 -10.56 0.42
N SER A 135 -0.82 -9.40 -0.26
CA SER A 135 0.40 -8.63 -0.50
C SER A 135 0.85 -7.81 0.70
N PHE A 136 -0.04 -7.45 1.62
CA PHE A 136 0.28 -6.57 2.75
C PHE A 136 1.35 -7.14 3.70
N PRO A 137 1.24 -8.38 4.23
CA PRO A 137 2.26 -8.89 5.15
C PRO A 137 3.66 -9.03 4.52
N PRO A 138 3.85 -9.59 3.33
CA PRO A 138 5.16 -9.69 2.69
C PRO A 138 5.80 -8.32 2.39
N THR A 139 5.02 -7.39 1.81
CA THR A 139 5.56 -6.12 1.32
C THR A 139 5.67 -5.05 2.39
N ARG A 140 4.96 -5.18 3.52
CA ARG A 140 5.02 -4.21 4.62
C ARG A 140 5.71 -4.75 5.84
N ILE A 141 5.30 -5.92 6.32
CA ILE A 141 5.82 -6.45 7.59
C ILE A 141 7.19 -7.07 7.34
N VAL A 142 7.27 -8.06 6.45
CA VAL A 142 8.53 -8.78 6.19
C VAL A 142 9.56 -7.85 5.56
N ALA A 143 9.17 -7.03 4.58
CA ALA A 143 10.05 -6.06 3.96
C ALA A 143 10.62 -5.04 4.96
N ASN A 144 9.79 -4.46 5.85
CA ASN A 144 10.27 -3.45 6.79
C ASN A 144 11.16 -4.07 7.88
N PHE A 145 10.82 -5.27 8.36
CA PHE A 145 11.72 -6.03 9.23
C PHE A 145 13.05 -6.39 8.56
N TYR A 146 13.02 -6.72 7.26
CA TYR A 146 14.25 -6.99 6.49
C TYR A 146 15.13 -5.75 6.37
N LEU A 147 14.54 -4.58 6.09
CA LEU A 147 15.26 -3.30 6.08
C LEU A 147 15.86 -2.98 7.45
N THR A 148 15.08 -3.16 8.52
CA THR A 148 15.55 -2.93 9.89
C THR A 148 16.73 -3.87 10.21
N TYR A 149 16.62 -5.16 9.89
CA TYR A 149 17.71 -6.12 10.04
C TYR A 149 18.97 -5.69 9.27
N ARG A 150 18.81 -5.31 7.99
CA ARG A 150 19.93 -4.84 7.16
C ARG A 150 20.58 -3.58 7.71
N LEU A 151 19.79 -2.63 8.19
CA LEU A 151 20.28 -1.41 8.81
C LEU A 151 21.17 -1.68 10.04
N PHE A 152 20.82 -2.68 10.85
CA PHE A 152 21.65 -3.09 11.99
C PHE A 152 22.89 -3.87 11.57
N ALA A 153 22.79 -4.76 10.59
CA ALA A 153 23.93 -5.51 10.05
C ALA A 153 24.98 -4.59 9.41
N ASP A 154 24.51 -3.55 8.72
CA ASP A 154 25.33 -2.57 8.00
C ASP A 154 25.93 -1.49 8.91
N ARG A 155 25.66 -1.53 10.22
CA ARG A 155 26.13 -0.51 11.17
C ARG A 155 27.65 -0.32 11.14
N GLY A 156 28.40 -1.41 10.98
CA GLY A 156 29.87 -1.38 10.98
C GLY A 156 30.48 -0.85 9.67
N THR A 157 29.74 -0.91 8.57
CA THR A 157 30.21 -0.53 7.22
C THR A 157 29.48 0.68 6.66
N TRP A 158 28.75 1.41 7.52
CA TRP A 158 27.86 2.49 7.14
C TRP A 158 28.61 3.63 6.44
N VAL A 159 28.34 3.83 5.15
CA VAL A 159 29.04 4.81 4.29
C VAL A 159 28.61 6.25 4.56
N ALA A 160 27.35 6.46 4.94
CA ALA A 160 26.80 7.79 5.17
C ALA A 160 27.20 8.34 6.57
N PRO A 161 27.03 9.63 6.85
CA PRO A 161 27.34 10.19 8.17
C PRO A 161 26.59 9.45 9.30
N ALA A 162 27.23 9.22 10.45
CA ALA A 162 26.70 8.38 11.52
C ALA A 162 25.30 8.78 12.05
N TRP A 163 24.91 10.06 11.90
CA TRP A 163 23.58 10.55 12.27
C TRP A 163 22.46 10.04 11.35
N THR A 164 22.76 9.79 10.07
CA THR A 164 21.77 9.28 9.10
C THR A 164 21.27 7.90 9.50
N TRP A 165 22.13 7.08 10.09
CA TRP A 165 21.77 5.77 10.62
C TRP A 165 20.76 5.87 11.77
N TRP A 166 20.93 6.85 12.68
CA TRP A 166 19.97 7.07 13.77
C TRP A 166 18.62 7.51 13.25
N ILE A 167 18.60 8.43 12.27
CA ILE A 167 17.35 8.85 11.62
C ILE A 167 16.68 7.69 10.91
N ALA A 168 17.43 6.89 10.17
CA ALA A 168 16.91 5.70 9.50
C ALA A 168 16.31 4.73 10.53
N THR A 169 17.01 4.46 11.63
CA THR A 169 16.53 3.53 12.68
C THR A 169 15.24 4.01 13.32
N CYS A 170 15.18 5.30 13.70
CA CYS A 170 13.97 5.90 14.25
C CYS A 170 12.81 5.86 13.24
N GLY A 171 13.08 6.19 11.96
CA GLY A 171 12.10 6.13 10.89
C GLY A 171 11.55 4.73 10.68
N MET A 172 12.42 3.72 10.66
CA MET A 172 12.05 2.31 10.47
C MET A 172 11.14 1.81 11.61
N ILE A 173 11.47 2.11 12.87
CA ILE A 173 10.66 1.76 14.05
C ILE A 173 9.27 2.41 13.96
N LEU A 174 9.22 3.69 13.58
CA LEU A 174 7.97 4.42 13.41
C LEU A 174 7.12 3.80 12.30
N VAL A 175 7.72 3.43 11.16
CA VAL A 175 7.02 2.77 10.05
C VAL A 175 6.54 1.37 10.45
N ASP A 176 7.32 0.60 11.22
CA ASP A 176 6.89 -0.69 11.79
C ASP A 176 5.64 -0.54 12.65
N TYR A 177 5.64 0.47 13.53
CA TYR A 177 4.47 0.79 14.35
C TYR A 177 3.24 1.12 13.51
N TYR A 178 3.38 2.01 12.53
CA TYR A 178 2.25 2.35 11.64
C TYR A 178 1.76 1.15 10.83
N ASN A 179 2.66 0.28 10.36
CA ASN A 179 2.30 -0.91 9.61
C ASN A 179 1.49 -1.91 10.47
N MET A 180 1.81 -2.04 11.76
CA MET A 180 1.01 -2.84 12.70
C MET A 180 -0.41 -2.28 12.90
N VAL A 181 -0.53 -0.96 13.10
CA VAL A 181 -1.84 -0.29 13.25
C VAL A 181 -2.68 -0.45 11.98
N LEU A 182 -2.08 -0.20 10.81
CA LEU A 182 -2.74 -0.33 9.51
C LEU A 182 -3.24 -1.76 9.27
N TRP A 183 -2.47 -2.78 9.65
CA TRP A 183 -2.89 -4.17 9.55
C TRP A 183 -4.17 -4.46 10.33
N GLY A 184 -4.25 -3.94 11.56
CA GLY A 184 -5.45 -4.05 12.39
C GLY A 184 -6.66 -3.37 11.75
N GLN A 185 -6.47 -2.17 11.20
CA GLN A 185 -7.53 -1.42 10.51
C GLN A 185 -8.01 -2.13 9.24
N VAL A 186 -7.10 -2.68 8.43
CA VAL A 186 -7.44 -3.43 7.21
C VAL A 186 -8.27 -4.67 7.58
N LYS A 187 -7.83 -5.47 8.56
CA LYS A 187 -8.60 -6.63 9.04
C LYS A 187 -10.00 -6.23 9.51
N LYS A 188 -10.10 -5.19 10.34
CA LYS A 188 -11.39 -4.67 10.82
C LYS A 188 -12.31 -4.23 9.68
N SER A 189 -11.76 -3.56 8.66
CA SER A 189 -12.55 -3.12 7.49
C SER A 189 -13.11 -4.30 6.70
N VAL A 190 -12.33 -5.36 6.52
CA VAL A 190 -12.74 -6.55 5.77
C VAL A 190 -13.78 -7.35 6.56
N THR A 191 -13.59 -7.50 7.87
CA THR A 191 -14.57 -8.17 8.73
C THR A 191 -15.92 -7.44 8.69
N ARG A 192 -15.91 -6.11 8.74
CA ARG A 192 -17.13 -5.29 8.61
C ARG A 192 -17.80 -5.44 7.24
N ASP A 193 -17.03 -5.44 6.16
CA ASP A 193 -17.58 -5.64 4.81
C ASP A 193 -18.22 -7.04 4.65
N ASN A 194 -17.70 -8.03 5.39
CA ASN A 194 -18.25 -9.39 5.40
C ASN A 194 -19.51 -9.50 6.27
N SER A 195 -19.57 -8.83 7.42
CA SER A 195 -20.76 -8.86 8.29
C SER A 195 -21.97 -8.23 7.60
N VAL A 196 -21.80 -7.05 6.98
CA VAL A 196 -22.87 -6.37 6.23
C VAL A 196 -23.41 -7.24 5.10
N LYS A 197 -22.55 -7.98 4.39
CA LYS A 197 -22.98 -8.92 3.34
C LYS A 197 -23.74 -10.14 3.85
N THR A 198 -23.50 -10.55 5.08
CA THR A 198 -24.22 -11.67 5.71
C THR A 198 -25.61 -11.19 6.13
N GLU A 199 -25.69 -10.04 6.80
CA GLU A 199 -26.95 -9.41 7.21
C GLU A 199 -27.89 -9.15 6.02
N GLU A 200 -27.38 -8.64 4.90
CA GLU A 200 -28.20 -8.45 3.70
C GLU A 200 -28.73 -9.74 3.08
N ARG A 201 -27.93 -10.82 3.12
CA ARG A 201 -28.34 -12.13 2.61
C ARG A 201 -29.42 -12.72 3.48
N ASP A 202 -29.29 -12.62 4.78
CA ASP A 202 -30.28 -13.12 5.74
C ASP A 202 -31.59 -12.33 5.62
N ASN A 203 -31.52 -11.00 5.49
CA ASN A 203 -32.70 -10.16 5.29
C ASN A 203 -33.43 -10.46 3.97
N LYS A 204 -32.69 -10.77 2.88
CA LYS A 204 -33.29 -11.23 1.62
C LYS A 204 -33.95 -12.59 1.74
N LYS A 205 -33.35 -13.54 2.47
CA LYS A 205 -33.97 -14.86 2.74
C LYS A 205 -35.28 -14.71 3.53
N VAL A 206 -35.26 -13.93 4.62
CA VAL A 206 -36.47 -13.67 5.43
C VAL A 206 -37.58 -13.03 4.61
N LYS A 207 -37.26 -12.09 3.72
CA LYS A 207 -38.25 -11.49 2.80
C LYS A 207 -38.80 -12.50 1.78
N LYS A 208 -37.94 -13.40 1.26
CA LYS A 208 -38.35 -14.46 0.33
C LYS A 208 -39.29 -15.44 1.03
N ASP A 209 -38.93 -15.92 2.23
CA ASP A 209 -39.74 -16.87 2.99
C ASP A 209 -41.11 -16.28 3.37
N LYS A 210 -41.17 -14.99 3.73
CA LYS A 210 -42.44 -14.27 3.95
C LYS A 210 -43.27 -14.06 2.67
N GLY A 211 -42.60 -13.97 1.51
CA GLY A 211 -43.26 -13.88 0.20
C GLY A 211 -43.87 -15.21 -0.23
N ASP A 212 -43.13 -16.31 -0.07
CA ASP A 212 -43.61 -17.66 -0.36
C ASP A 212 -44.76 -18.07 0.57
N TRP A 213 -44.69 -17.73 1.87
CA TRP A 213 -45.78 -17.98 2.82
C TRP A 213 -47.10 -17.27 2.43
N LYS A 214 -47.00 -16.02 1.93
CA LYS A 214 -48.17 -15.29 1.41
C LYS A 214 -48.70 -15.86 0.08
N GLY A 215 -47.85 -16.50 -0.72
CA GLY A 215 -48.25 -17.18 -1.95
C GLY A 215 -49.06 -18.46 -1.70
N GLN A 216 -48.70 -19.23 -0.68
CA GLN A 216 -49.44 -20.45 -0.31
C GLN A 216 -50.82 -20.18 0.30
N GLN A 217 -50.99 -19.09 1.07
CA GLN A 217 -52.30 -18.69 1.61
C GLN A 217 -53.30 -18.22 0.54
N GLY A 218 -52.88 -17.94 -0.70
CA GLY A 218 -53.79 -17.53 -1.79
C GLY A 218 -54.31 -18.68 -2.65
N SER A 219 -53.59 -19.80 -2.70
CA SER A 219 -53.96 -20.96 -3.54
C SER A 219 -54.79 -22.03 -2.81
N GLU A 220 -54.87 -22.00 -1.48
CA GLU A 220 -55.68 -22.95 -0.69
C GLU A 220 -57.14 -22.49 -0.47
N PHE A 221 -57.53 -21.30 -0.94
CA PHE A 221 -58.90 -20.75 -0.80
C PHE A 221 -59.70 -20.73 -2.11
N LEU A 222 -59.22 -21.38 -3.17
CA LEU A 222 -59.88 -21.42 -4.49
C LEU A 222 -60.23 -22.83 -4.99
N ASP A 223 -60.24 -23.83 -4.10
CA ASP A 223 -60.88 -25.13 -4.34
C ASP A 223 -62.27 -25.21 -3.71
#